data_AF-S0DGE5-F1
#
_entry.id   AF-S0DGE5-F1
#
_cell.length_a   1.000
_cell.length_b   1.000
_cell.length_c   1.000
_cell.angle_alpha   90.00
_cell.angle_beta   90.00
_cell.angle_gamma   90.00
#
_symmetry.space_group_name_H-M   'P 1'
#
loop_
_entity.id
_entity.type
_entity.pdbx_description
1 polymer ?
#
loop_
_entity_poly.entity_id
_entity_poly.type
_entity_poly.pdbx_seq_one_letter_code
_entity_poly.pdbx_strand_id
1 'polypeptide(L)'
;KLKVHYKISKDQLFNGKPVFPKDTFEDSERRVWMSVVLDVYRSIFSQMLNQTVDQEVRERLDQVKGKVQETQKHYFLKRIPELRTHLQNLWAIETSNTTVQGKALSEFITIYEKASKLALKFH
;
A
#
# COMPACT_ATOMS: atom_id res chain seq x y z
N LYS A 1 25.90 4.24 1.67
CA LYS A 1 26.04 5.02 0.40
C LYS A 1 24.78 5.81 0.06
N LEU A 2 23.61 5.21 -0.23
CA LEU A 2 22.37 6.00 -0.45
C LEU A 2 22.02 6.93 0.74
N LYS A 3 22.06 6.44 1.99
CA LYS A 3 21.87 7.28 3.20
C LYS A 3 22.91 8.40 3.37
N VAL A 4 24.09 8.25 2.76
CA VAL A 4 25.18 9.25 2.78
C VAL A 4 24.99 10.27 1.66
N HIS A 5 24.34 9.90 0.57
CA HIS A 5 23.98 10.82 -0.51
C HIS A 5 22.73 11.62 -0.13
N TYR A 6 21.67 10.94 0.33
CA TYR A 6 20.44 11.54 0.85
C TYR A 6 20.54 11.81 2.36
N LYS A 7 21.51 12.62 2.77
CA LYS A 7 21.67 12.98 4.19
C LYS A 7 20.47 13.80 4.66
N ILE A 8 20.03 13.52 5.87
CA ILE A 8 18.99 14.24 6.59
C ILE A 8 19.49 14.50 8.01
N SER A 9 19.15 15.64 8.61
CA SER A 9 19.56 15.94 9.99
C SER A 9 18.83 15.03 10.99
N LYS A 10 19.39 14.87 12.19
CA LYS A 10 18.72 14.09 13.26
C LYS A 10 17.37 14.71 13.64
N ASP A 11 17.28 16.04 13.71
CA ASP A 11 16.04 16.73 14.06
C ASP A 11 14.95 16.51 13.03
N GLN A 12 15.31 16.50 11.74
CA GLN A 12 14.38 16.18 10.65
C GLN A 12 13.98 14.70 10.66
N LEU A 13 14.92 13.80 10.95
CA LEU A 13 14.68 12.36 11.00
C LEU A 13 13.77 11.96 12.18
N PHE A 14 13.90 12.64 13.32
CA PHE A 14 13.18 12.34 14.55
C PHE A 14 12.17 13.44 14.92
N ASN A 15 11.52 14.04 13.91
CA ASN A 15 10.53 15.11 14.09
C ASN A 15 9.13 14.64 14.57
N GLY A 16 8.99 13.38 14.99
CA GLY A 16 7.71 12.79 15.41
C GLY A 16 6.73 12.46 14.27
N LYS A 17 7.12 12.66 13.00
CA LYS A 17 6.28 12.42 11.82
C LYS A 17 6.94 11.39 10.89
N PRO A 18 6.84 10.08 11.20
CA PRO A 18 7.41 9.06 10.33
C PRO A 18 6.70 9.04 8.97
N VAL A 19 7.44 8.72 7.90
CA VAL A 19 6.88 8.59 6.54
C VAL A 19 5.80 7.50 6.49
N PHE A 20 6.00 6.41 7.23
CA PHE A 20 5.05 5.33 7.37
C PHE A 20 4.60 5.24 8.83
N PRO A 21 3.29 5.31 9.12
CA PRO A 21 2.76 5.05 10.46
C PRO A 21 3.17 3.67 10.98
N LYS A 22 3.31 3.54 12.30
CA LYS A 22 3.45 2.23 12.93
C LYS A 22 2.13 1.47 12.77
N ASP A 23 2.22 0.19 12.43
CA ASP A 23 1.07 -0.71 12.43
C ASP A 23 1.07 -1.62 13.67
N THR A 24 -0.13 -1.96 14.13
CA THR A 24 -0.39 -3.01 15.15
C THR A 24 -1.29 -4.11 14.58
N PHE A 25 -1.31 -4.24 13.25
CA PHE A 25 -2.18 -5.14 12.52
C PHE A 25 -1.78 -6.61 12.71
N GLU A 26 -2.76 -7.51 12.59
CA GLU A 26 -2.50 -8.94 12.48
C GLU A 26 -1.79 -9.28 11.16
N ASP A 27 -1.19 -10.45 11.06
CA ASP A 27 -0.37 -10.83 9.89
C ASP A 27 -1.13 -10.77 8.55
N SER A 28 -2.44 -11.02 8.56
CA SER A 28 -3.32 -10.96 7.37
C SER A 28 -3.46 -9.53 6.84
N GLU A 29 -3.77 -8.59 7.73
CA GLU A 29 -3.92 -7.15 7.48
C GLU A 29 -2.57 -6.50 7.19
N ARG A 30 -1.54 -6.87 7.94
CA ARG A 30 -0.16 -6.42 7.75
C ARG A 30 0.36 -6.78 6.36
N ARG A 31 -0.04 -7.91 5.78
CA ARG A 31 0.31 -8.24 4.39
C ARG A 31 -0.25 -7.23 3.39
N VAL A 32 -1.50 -6.80 3.56
CA VAL A 32 -2.12 -5.79 2.70
C VAL A 32 -1.44 -4.44 2.91
N TRP A 33 -1.23 -4.03 4.17
CA TRP A 33 -0.51 -2.80 4.51
C TRP A 33 0.88 -2.74 3.88
N MET A 34 1.68 -3.80 4.05
CA MET A 34 3.04 -3.87 3.52
C MET A 34 3.08 -3.83 1.99
N SER A 35 2.07 -4.36 1.30
CA SER A 35 1.99 -4.25 -0.16
C SER A 35 1.89 -2.79 -0.61
N VAL A 36 1.07 -1.99 0.08
CA VAL A 36 0.87 -0.56 -0.19
C VAL A 36 2.14 0.21 0.14
N VAL A 37 2.79 -0.09 1.27
CA VAL A 37 4.08 0.50 1.66
C VAL A 37 5.15 0.25 0.58
N LEU A 38 5.26 -0.98 0.08
CA LEU A 38 6.24 -1.32 -0.96
C LEU A 38 5.95 -0.62 -2.30
N ASP A 39 4.69 -0.38 -2.64
CA ASP A 39 4.32 0.43 -3.82
C ASP A 39 4.72 1.89 -3.65
N VAL A 40 4.54 2.47 -2.46
CA VAL A 40 5.02 3.82 -2.14
C VAL A 40 6.54 3.88 -2.27
N TYR A 41 7.28 2.89 -1.76
CA TYR A 41 8.74 2.81 -1.97
C TYR A 41 9.12 2.75 -3.44
N ARG A 42 8.41 1.97 -4.28
CA ARG A 42 8.66 1.95 -5.72
C ARG A 42 8.45 3.31 -6.37
N SER A 43 7.42 4.05 -5.95
CA SER A 43 7.18 5.41 -6.42
C SER A 43 8.30 6.36 -5.99
N ILE A 44 8.66 6.36 -4.71
CA ILE A 44 9.76 7.16 -4.15
C ILE A 44 11.07 6.90 -4.91
N PHE A 45 11.46 5.63 -5.08
CA PHE A 45 12.69 5.29 -5.79
C PHE A 45 12.65 5.68 -7.27
N SER A 46 11.49 5.60 -7.92
CA SER A 46 11.35 6.07 -9.31
C SER A 46 11.52 7.59 -9.42
N GLN A 47 10.99 8.36 -8.47
CA GLN A 47 11.21 9.80 -8.43
C GLN A 47 12.68 10.14 -8.14
N MET A 48 13.31 9.45 -7.20
CA MET A 48 14.73 9.62 -6.89
C MET A 48 15.64 9.31 -8.09
N LEU A 49 15.30 8.28 -8.87
CA LEU A 49 15.99 7.94 -10.12
C LEU A 49 15.85 9.03 -11.18
N ASN A 50 14.67 9.64 -11.30
CA ASN A 50 14.44 10.74 -12.24
C ASN A 50 15.17 12.02 -11.85
N GLN A 51 15.47 12.20 -10.56
CA GLN A 51 16.09 13.41 -10.01
C GLN A 51 17.61 13.33 -9.92
N THR A 52 18.21 12.14 -10.03
CA THR A 52 19.66 11.97 -9.88
C THR A 52 20.36 11.77 -11.23
N VAL A 53 21.50 12.45 -11.37
CA VAL A 53 22.45 12.30 -12.49
C VAL A 53 23.70 11.49 -12.08
N ASP A 54 23.84 11.18 -10.78
CA ASP A 54 24.96 10.39 -10.26
C ASP A 54 24.74 8.92 -10.61
N GLN A 55 25.63 8.37 -11.44
CA GLN A 55 25.54 7.01 -11.96
C GLN A 55 25.65 5.94 -10.85
N GLU A 56 26.51 6.13 -9.85
CA GLU A 56 26.63 5.17 -8.75
C GLU A 56 25.35 5.16 -7.89
N VAL A 57 24.76 6.34 -7.66
CA VAL A 57 23.49 6.47 -6.95
C VAL A 57 22.35 5.83 -7.74
N ARG A 58 22.33 6.05 -9.07
CA ARG A 58 21.37 5.45 -10.00
C ARG A 58 21.38 3.93 -9.93
N GLU A 59 22.54 3.31 -10.10
CA GLU A 59 22.69 1.84 -10.05
C GLU A 59 22.23 1.27 -8.71
N ARG A 60 22.54 1.95 -7.61
CA ARG A 60 22.09 1.53 -6.28
C ARG A 60 20.59 1.68 -6.08
N LEU A 61 19.98 2.74 -6.63
CA LEU A 61 18.53 2.93 -6.59
C LEU A 61 17.81 1.86 -7.42
N ASP A 62 18.33 1.52 -8.60
CA ASP A 62 17.81 0.43 -9.42
C ASP A 62 17.92 -0.92 -8.69
N GLN A 63 19.04 -1.20 -8.03
CA GLN A 63 19.20 -2.40 -7.21
C GLN A 63 18.15 -2.51 -6.08
N VAL A 64 17.93 -1.44 -5.31
CA VAL A 64 16.94 -1.49 -4.20
C VAL A 64 15.51 -1.53 -4.72
N LYS A 65 15.21 -0.83 -5.82
CA LYS A 65 13.90 -0.90 -6.49
C LYS A 65 13.63 -2.31 -7.02
N GLY A 66 14.63 -2.97 -7.61
CA GLY A 66 14.55 -4.36 -8.03
C GLY A 66 14.28 -5.32 -6.86
N LYS A 67 14.96 -5.13 -5.72
CA LYS A 67 14.69 -5.92 -4.51
C LYS A 67 13.25 -5.76 -4.01
N VAL A 68 12.73 -4.53 -3.99
CA VAL A 68 11.32 -4.28 -3.61
C VAL A 68 10.35 -5.01 -4.55
N GLN A 69 10.59 -4.93 -5.86
CA GLN A 69 9.77 -5.63 -6.85
C GLN A 69 9.81 -7.14 -6.66
N GLU A 70 10.98 -7.71 -6.38
CA GLU A 70 11.13 -9.14 -6.17
C GLU A 70 10.44 -9.60 -4.87
N THR A 71 10.59 -8.83 -3.79
CA THR A 71 9.85 -9.08 -2.54
C THR A 71 8.33 -9.02 -2.76
N GLN A 72 7.84 -8.04 -3.52
CA GLN A 72 6.42 -7.96 -3.88
C GLN A 72 5.95 -9.19 -4.66
N LYS A 73 6.71 -9.64 -5.66
CA LYS A 73 6.37 -10.82 -6.45
C LYS A 73 6.32 -12.09 -5.61
N HIS A 74 7.30 -12.30 -4.74
CA HIS A 74 7.44 -13.53 -3.96
C HIS A 74 6.49 -13.62 -2.76
N TYR A 75 6.34 -12.54 -1.99
CA TYR A 75 5.61 -12.57 -0.71
C TYR A 75 4.20 -12.01 -0.79
N PHE A 76 3.93 -11.19 -1.80
CA PHE A 76 2.67 -10.43 -1.93
C PHE A 76 1.91 -10.77 -3.23
N LEU A 77 2.12 -11.99 -3.77
CA LEU A 77 1.54 -12.61 -4.98
C LEU A 77 0.23 -11.98 -5.51
N LYS A 78 0.14 -11.87 -6.86
CA LYS A 78 -0.98 -11.56 -7.80
C LYS A 78 -2.28 -10.92 -7.27
N ARG A 79 -2.87 -11.42 -6.19
CA ARG A 79 -4.15 -10.96 -5.64
C ARG A 79 -4.06 -9.69 -4.80
N ILE A 80 -2.90 -9.30 -4.27
CA ILE A 80 -2.82 -8.09 -3.44
C ILE A 80 -2.89 -6.80 -4.26
N PRO A 81 -2.24 -6.69 -5.44
CA PRO A 81 -2.51 -5.58 -6.37
C PRO A 81 -3.97 -5.51 -6.83
N GLU A 82 -4.61 -6.67 -7.08
CA GLU A 82 -6.04 -6.75 -7.39
C GLU A 82 -6.89 -6.28 -6.20
N LEU A 83 -6.62 -6.78 -4.99
CA LEU A 83 -7.29 -6.38 -3.75
C LEU A 83 -7.15 -4.88 -3.50
N ARG A 84 -5.97 -4.31 -3.71
CA ARG A 84 -5.74 -2.86 -3.63
C ARG A 84 -6.63 -2.11 -4.62
N THR A 85 -6.66 -2.54 -5.88
CA THR A 85 -7.52 -1.94 -6.91
C THR A 85 -8.99 -2.01 -6.50
N HIS A 86 -9.43 -3.16 -5.99
CA HIS A 86 -10.79 -3.33 -5.47
C HIS A 86 -11.08 -2.38 -4.29
N LEU A 87 -10.16 -2.24 -3.34
CA LEU A 87 -10.30 -1.30 -2.21
C LEU A 87 -10.39 0.16 -2.68
N GLN A 88 -9.55 0.56 -3.64
CA GLN A 88 -9.59 1.91 -4.22
C GLN A 88 -10.92 2.17 -4.93
N ASN A 89 -11.42 1.19 -5.68
CA ASN A 89 -12.72 1.29 -6.34
C ASN A 89 -13.86 1.39 -5.33
N LEU A 90 -13.79 0.64 -4.21
CA LEU A 90 -14.78 0.73 -3.13
C LEU A 90 -14.78 2.12 -2.48
N TRP A 91 -13.60 2.69 -2.19
CA TRP A 91 -13.50 4.04 -1.61
C TRP A 91 -13.90 5.16 -2.59
N ALA A 92 -13.84 4.90 -3.89
CA ALA A 92 -14.25 5.85 -4.92
C ALA A 92 -15.77 5.80 -5.23
N ILE A 93 -16.53 4.93 -4.57
CA ILE A 93 -18.00 4.86 -4.75
C ILE A 93 -18.63 6.20 -4.34
N GLU A 94 -19.40 6.79 -5.26
CA GLU A 94 -20.14 8.02 -5.01
C GLU A 94 -21.40 7.73 -4.18
N THR A 95 -21.26 7.77 -2.86
CA THR A 95 -22.34 7.40 -1.90
C THR A 95 -23.52 8.36 -1.90
N SER A 96 -23.35 9.58 -2.42
CA SER A 96 -24.42 10.56 -2.61
C SER A 96 -25.27 10.31 -3.86
N ASN A 97 -24.83 9.44 -4.77
CA ASN A 97 -25.52 9.18 -6.03
C ASN A 97 -26.75 8.28 -5.82
N THR A 98 -27.93 8.77 -6.21
CA THR A 98 -29.20 8.05 -6.00
C THR A 98 -29.25 6.69 -6.70
N THR A 99 -28.63 6.55 -7.87
CA THR A 99 -28.53 5.26 -8.59
C THR A 99 -27.64 4.28 -7.84
N VAL A 100 -26.53 4.74 -7.28
CA VAL A 100 -25.64 3.92 -6.45
C VAL A 100 -26.37 3.46 -5.19
N GLN A 101 -27.11 4.34 -4.54
CA GLN A 101 -27.90 4.00 -3.34
C GLN A 101 -28.96 2.94 -3.66
N GLY A 102 -29.69 3.08 -4.76
CA GLY A 102 -30.68 2.07 -5.20
C GLY A 102 -30.04 0.70 -5.44
N LYS A 103 -28.88 0.65 -6.12
CA LYS A 103 -28.12 -0.59 -6.32
C LYS A 103 -27.64 -1.19 -5.00
N ALA A 104 -27.07 -0.38 -4.12
CA ALA A 104 -26.59 -0.82 -2.81
C ALA A 104 -27.70 -1.45 -1.97
N LEU A 105 -28.91 -0.88 -1.99
CA LEU A 105 -30.08 -1.45 -1.30
C LEU A 105 -30.47 -2.81 -1.89
N SER A 106 -30.39 -2.99 -3.21
CA SER A 106 -30.70 -4.28 -3.85
C SER A 106 -29.70 -5.38 -3.50
N GLU A 107 -28.45 -5.02 -3.24
CA GLU A 107 -27.37 -5.95 -2.90
C GLU A 107 -27.26 -6.20 -1.38
N PHE A 108 -27.90 -5.35 -0.56
CA PHE A 108 -27.69 -5.29 0.89
C PHE A 108 -27.87 -6.62 1.60
N ILE A 109 -28.98 -7.33 1.35
CA ILE A 109 -29.28 -8.61 2.03
C ILE A 109 -28.15 -9.61 1.82
N THR A 110 -27.70 -9.76 0.57
CA THR A 110 -26.62 -10.70 0.23
C THR A 110 -25.29 -10.31 0.88
N ILE A 111 -24.95 -9.03 0.93
CA ILE A 111 -23.72 -8.55 1.58
C ILE A 111 -23.79 -8.77 3.09
N TYR A 112 -24.92 -8.42 3.72
CA TYR A 112 -25.13 -8.57 5.15
C TYR A 112 -25.05 -10.03 5.61
N GLU A 113 -25.67 -10.95 4.86
CA GLU A 113 -25.58 -12.39 5.15
C GLU A 113 -24.14 -12.92 5.05
N LYS A 114 -23.39 -12.51 4.02
CA LYS A 114 -21.98 -12.88 3.86
C LYS A 114 -21.15 -12.39 5.04
N ALA A 115 -21.34 -11.14 5.46
CA ALA A 115 -20.64 -10.56 6.61
C ALA A 115 -21.00 -11.31 7.91
N SER A 116 -22.28 -11.58 8.14
CA SER A 116 -22.74 -12.30 9.34
C SER A 116 -22.16 -13.72 9.43
N LYS A 117 -22.13 -14.45 8.31
CA LYS A 117 -21.51 -15.79 8.24
C LYS A 117 -20.01 -15.77 8.52
N LEU A 118 -19.32 -14.69 8.18
CA LEU A 118 -17.90 -14.53 8.50
C LEU A 118 -17.72 -14.21 9.99
N ALA A 119 -18.50 -13.30 10.56
CA ALA A 119 -18.42 -12.95 11.97
C ALA A 119 -18.60 -14.17 12.89
N LEU A 120 -19.52 -15.07 12.55
CA LEU A 120 -19.76 -16.31 13.30
C LEU A 120 -18.61 -17.33 13.23
N LYS A 121 -17.67 -17.21 12.29
CA LYS A 121 -16.51 -18.11 12.17
C LYS A 121 -15.31 -17.70 13.03
N PHE A 122 -15.32 -16.45 13.53
CA PHE A 122 -14.24 -15.89 14.34
C PHE A 122 -14.64 -15.72 15.82
N HIS A 123 -15.79 -16.28 16.21
CA HIS A 123 -16.21 -16.55 17.58
C HIS A 123 -16.06 -18.03 17.88
#